data_AF-A0A949BPA4-F1
#
_entry.id   AF-A0A949BPA4-F1
#
_cell.length_a   1.000
_cell.length_b   1.000
_cell.length_c   1.000
_cell.angle_alpha   90.00
_cell.angle_beta   90.00
_cell.angle_gamma   90.00
#
_symmetry.space_group_name_H-M   'P 1'
#
loop_
_entity.id
_entity.type
_entity.pdbx_description
1 polymer ?
#
loop_
_entity_poly.entity_id
_entity_poly.type
_entity_poly.pdbx_seq_one_letter_code
_entity_poly.pdbx_strand_id
1 'polypeptide(L)'
;MGCENIQELLKSDYLDGELVPARKQLVREHLLKCPACRELEGRLKAQRGLIMSAKKAAPPERVWQNIRRAITTERTGEESKFRSALERLRERFFMPRPVFAVATALVAIICVVVVAGAIIRTRHFYAGNGEDIFTIYTLNGESSDLPNDFGTAIEEYFL
;
A
#
# COMPACT_ATOMS: atom_id res chain seq x y z
N MET A 1 20.98 -10.75 -24.87
CA MET A 1 21.65 -11.62 -23.89
C MET A 1 22.44 -12.68 -24.64
N GLY A 2 23.70 -12.91 -24.23
CA GLY A 2 24.53 -13.98 -24.78
C GLY A 2 24.09 -15.37 -24.31
N CYS A 3 24.55 -16.42 -24.98
CA CYS A 3 24.18 -17.80 -24.69
C CYS A 3 24.54 -18.23 -23.27
N GLU A 4 25.71 -17.86 -22.76
CA GLU A 4 26.19 -18.22 -21.43
C GLU A 4 25.20 -17.83 -20.31
N ASN A 5 24.79 -16.56 -20.31
CA ASN A 5 23.79 -16.05 -19.36
C ASN A 5 22.46 -16.82 -19.45
N ILE A 6 22.00 -17.14 -20.66
CA ILE A 6 20.77 -17.89 -20.85
C ILE A 6 20.93 -19.33 -20.32
N GLN A 7 22.08 -19.95 -20.56
CA GLN A 7 22.35 -21.30 -20.06
C GLN A 7 22.40 -21.36 -18.53
N GLU A 8 22.93 -20.35 -17.85
CA GLU A 8 22.84 -20.24 -16.39
C GLU A 8 21.39 -20.15 -15.94
N LEU A 9 20.62 -19.20 -16.50
CA LEU A 9 19.21 -19.03 -16.14
C LEU A 9 18.37 -20.28 -16.42
N LEU A 10 18.71 -21.07 -17.45
CA LEU A 10 18.07 -22.35 -17.74
C LEU A 10 18.35 -23.42 -16.67
N LYS A 11 19.55 -23.41 -16.07
CA LYS A 11 19.97 -24.38 -15.05
C LYS A 11 19.43 -24.05 -13.66
N SER A 12 19.22 -22.77 -13.34
CA SER A 12 18.67 -22.32 -12.05
C SER A 12 17.19 -21.94 -12.14
N ASP A 13 16.89 -20.72 -12.55
CA ASP A 13 15.63 -20.05 -12.20
C ASP A 13 14.50 -20.31 -13.19
N TYR A 14 14.85 -20.54 -14.47
CA TYR A 14 13.85 -20.61 -15.55
C TYR A 14 12.92 -21.80 -15.42
N LEU A 15 13.47 -22.97 -15.09
CA LEU A 15 12.68 -24.20 -14.95
C LEU A 15 11.90 -24.20 -13.64
N ASP A 16 12.44 -23.63 -12.58
CA ASP A 16 11.75 -23.54 -11.29
C ASP A 16 10.64 -22.49 -11.28
N GLY A 17 10.65 -21.56 -12.24
CA GLY A 17 9.60 -20.56 -12.40
C GLY A 17 9.85 -19.29 -11.60
N GLU A 18 11.05 -19.12 -11.05
CA GLU A 18 11.48 -18.02 -10.19
C GLU A 18 11.89 -16.75 -10.97
N LEU A 19 11.90 -16.82 -12.31
CA LEU A 19 12.21 -15.66 -13.14
C LEU A 19 11.08 -14.64 -13.20
N VAL A 20 11.44 -13.36 -12.98
CA VAL A 20 10.56 -12.22 -13.25
C VAL A 20 10.10 -12.19 -14.73
N PRO A 21 8.89 -11.69 -15.02
CA PRO A 21 8.28 -11.78 -16.35
C PRO A 21 9.17 -11.24 -17.49
N ALA A 22 9.83 -10.10 -17.27
CA ALA A 22 10.72 -9.50 -18.26
C ALA A 22 11.91 -10.40 -18.63
N ARG A 23 12.56 -11.03 -17.64
CA ARG A 23 13.68 -11.97 -17.88
C ARG A 23 13.19 -13.25 -18.54
N LYS A 24 12.03 -13.76 -18.13
CA LYS A 24 11.41 -14.95 -18.74
C LYS A 24 11.14 -14.73 -20.23
N GLN A 25 10.70 -13.54 -20.61
CA GLN A 25 10.48 -13.18 -22.00
C GLN A 25 11.79 -13.15 -22.81
N LEU A 26 12.85 -12.53 -22.27
CA LEU A 26 14.19 -12.54 -22.90
C LEU A 26 14.72 -13.96 -23.14
N VAL A 27 14.52 -14.86 -22.18
CA VAL A 27 14.90 -16.28 -22.32
C VAL A 27 14.10 -16.95 -23.44
N ARG A 28 12.77 -16.75 -23.48
CA ARG A 28 11.93 -17.31 -24.55
C ARG A 28 12.34 -16.81 -25.94
N GLU A 29 12.59 -15.52 -26.08
CA GLU A 29 13.04 -14.93 -27.34
C GLU A 29 14.39 -15.50 -27.79
N HIS A 30 15.30 -15.74 -26.84
CA HIS A 30 16.57 -16.38 -27.15
C HIS A 30 16.40 -17.84 -27.58
N LEU A 31 15.54 -18.61 -26.90
CA LEU A 31 15.24 -20.01 -27.25
C LEU A 31 14.62 -20.15 -28.66
N LEU A 32 13.87 -19.15 -29.12
CA LEU A 32 13.36 -19.09 -30.49
C LEU A 32 14.47 -18.97 -31.54
N LYS A 33 15.57 -18.29 -31.20
CA LYS A 33 16.66 -17.95 -32.13
C LYS A 33 17.87 -18.89 -32.01
N CYS A 34 18.09 -19.50 -30.84
CA CYS A 34 19.28 -20.31 -30.55
C CYS A 34 18.92 -21.80 -30.38
N PRO A 35 19.28 -22.67 -31.35
CA PRO A 35 18.99 -24.10 -31.26
C PRO A 35 19.76 -24.79 -30.13
N ALA A 36 21.00 -24.40 -29.85
CA ALA A 36 21.81 -24.99 -28.78
C ALA A 36 21.20 -24.78 -27.39
N CYS A 37 20.68 -23.58 -27.11
CA CYS A 37 19.99 -23.30 -25.84
C CYS A 37 18.65 -24.04 -25.74
N ARG A 38 17.95 -24.25 -26.87
CA ARG A 38 16.71 -25.03 -26.91
C ARG A 38 16.95 -26.51 -26.63
N GLU A 39 18.01 -27.08 -27.18
CA GLU A 39 18.42 -28.45 -26.88
C GLU A 39 18.76 -28.62 -25.40
N LEU A 40 19.51 -27.67 -24.82
CA LEU A 40 19.83 -27.67 -23.39
C LEU A 40 18.56 -27.62 -22.53
N GLU A 41 17.62 -26.73 -22.85
CA GLU A 41 16.33 -26.63 -22.16
C GLU A 41 15.58 -27.97 -22.21
N GLY A 42 15.52 -28.61 -23.38
CA GLY A 42 14.90 -29.92 -23.55
C GLY A 42 15.53 -31.00 -22.66
N ARG A 43 16.86 -31.06 -22.62
CA ARG A 43 17.60 -32.01 -21.77
C ARG A 43 17.33 -31.79 -20.29
N LEU A 44 17.36 -30.54 -19.83
CA LEU A 44 17.10 -30.20 -18.44
C LEU A 44 15.64 -30.51 -18.04
N LYS A 45 14.66 -30.25 -18.93
CA LYS A 45 13.26 -30.63 -18.72
C LYS A 45 13.09 -32.14 -18.60
N ALA A 46 13.75 -32.92 -19.45
CA ALA A 46 13.70 -34.37 -19.39
C ALA A 46 14.29 -34.89 -18.06
N GLN A 47 15.45 -34.38 -17.64
CA GLN A 47 16.06 -34.72 -16.35
C GLN A 47 15.14 -34.39 -15.17
N ARG A 48 14.52 -33.22 -15.16
CA ARG A 48 13.54 -32.83 -14.14
C ARG A 48 12.35 -33.79 -14.09
N GLY A 49 11.83 -34.20 -15.25
CA GLY A 49 10.76 -35.19 -15.34
C GLY A 49 11.12 -36.53 -14.68
N LEU A 50 12.35 -37.01 -14.88
CA LEU A 50 12.85 -38.23 -14.24
C LEU A 50 12.95 -38.09 -12.71
N ILE A 51 13.43 -36.96 -12.22
CA ILE A 51 13.52 -36.70 -10.77
C ILE A 51 12.12 -36.61 -10.16
N MET A 52 11.18 -35.93 -10.83
CA MET A 52 9.82 -35.75 -10.34
C MET A 52 8.99 -37.04 -10.35
N SER A 53 9.30 -37.96 -11.25
CA SER A 53 8.69 -39.31 -11.30
C SER A 53 9.33 -40.31 -10.35
N ALA A 54 10.48 -39.97 -9.75
CA ALA A 54 11.10 -40.80 -8.74
C ALA A 54 10.18 -40.97 -7.53
N LYS A 55 10.17 -42.19 -6.95
CA LYS A 55 9.34 -42.51 -5.79
C LYS A 55 9.70 -41.58 -4.63
N LYS A 56 8.77 -40.70 -4.26
CA LYS A 56 8.93 -39.84 -3.09
C LYS A 56 8.84 -40.70 -1.83
N ALA A 57 9.89 -40.70 -1.03
CA ALA A 57 9.84 -41.25 0.31
C ALA A 57 8.93 -40.38 1.17
N ALA A 58 7.97 -40.99 1.86
CA ALA A 58 7.17 -40.27 2.83
C ALA A 58 8.06 -39.94 4.05
N PRO A 59 8.09 -38.67 4.51
CA PRO A 59 8.82 -38.34 5.72
C PRO A 59 8.17 -39.02 6.93
N PRO A 60 8.94 -39.34 8.00
CA PRO A 60 8.39 -39.92 9.22
C PRO A 60 7.33 -39.03 9.86
N GLU A 61 6.26 -39.62 10.41
CA GLU A 61 5.12 -38.91 10.99
C GLU A 61 5.52 -37.86 12.06
N ARG A 62 6.55 -38.18 12.87
CA ARG A 62 7.11 -37.25 13.86
C ARG A 62 7.53 -35.89 13.27
N VAL A 63 8.03 -35.88 12.04
CA VAL A 63 8.49 -34.65 11.36
C VAL A 63 7.29 -33.77 11.03
N TRP A 64 6.20 -34.37 10.52
CA TRP A 64 4.96 -33.65 10.24
C TRP A 64 4.31 -33.10 11.50
N GLN A 65 4.32 -33.87 12.59
CA GLN A 65 3.81 -33.41 13.88
C GLN A 65 4.60 -32.21 14.42
N ASN A 66 5.93 -32.23 14.30
CA ASN A 66 6.78 -31.13 14.72
C ASN A 66 6.51 -29.86 13.89
N ILE A 67 6.39 -29.99 12.56
CA ILE A 67 6.06 -28.88 11.66
C ILE A 67 4.69 -28.29 12.01
N ARG A 68 3.67 -29.16 12.18
CA ARG A 68 2.32 -28.71 12.56
C ARG A 68 2.32 -27.97 13.88
N ARG A 69 3.06 -28.46 14.87
CA ARG A 69 3.19 -27.81 16.18
C ARG A 69 3.83 -26.43 16.04
N ALA A 70 4.95 -26.33 15.31
CA ALA A 70 5.65 -25.06 15.10
C ALA A 70 4.76 -23.99 14.45
N ILE A 71 4.07 -24.34 13.35
CA ILE A 71 3.16 -23.43 12.65
C ILE A 71 2.00 -22.99 13.56
N THR A 72 1.48 -23.89 14.39
CA THR A 72 0.37 -23.59 15.31
C THR A 72 0.82 -22.68 16.45
N THR A 73 2.00 -22.92 17.01
CA THR A 73 2.58 -22.10 18.09
C THR A 73 2.91 -20.68 17.62
N GLU A 74 3.44 -20.51 16.41
CA GLU A 74 3.68 -19.17 15.84
C GLU A 74 2.37 -18.39 15.70
N ARG A 75 1.33 -19.00 15.11
CA ARG A 75 0.02 -18.35 14.92
C ARG A 75 -0.67 -17.98 16.22
N THR A 76 -0.62 -18.86 17.21
CA THR A 76 -1.28 -18.62 18.50
C THR A 76 -0.48 -17.70 19.42
N GLY A 77 0.84 -17.63 19.27
CA GLY A 77 1.71 -16.77 20.07
C GLY A 77 1.56 -15.27 19.80
N GLU A 78 1.18 -14.87 18.59
CA GLU A 78 0.87 -13.45 18.30
C GLU A 78 -0.49 -13.04 18.88
N GLU A 79 -1.52 -13.88 18.70
CA GLU A 79 -2.85 -13.61 19.28
C GLU A 79 -2.85 -13.67 20.81
N SER A 80 -2.07 -14.57 21.43
CA SER A 80 -1.97 -14.66 22.89
C SER A 80 -1.18 -13.51 23.50
N LYS A 81 -0.16 -12.98 22.81
CA LYS A 81 0.57 -11.77 23.26
C LYS A 81 -0.34 -10.55 23.29
N PHE A 82 -1.16 -10.36 22.25
CA PHE A 82 -2.09 -9.23 22.20
C PHE A 82 -3.23 -9.39 23.22
N ARG A 83 -3.79 -10.61 23.36
CA ARG A 83 -4.79 -10.91 24.39
C ARG A 83 -4.26 -10.73 25.81
N SER A 84 -3.07 -11.25 26.12
CA SER A 84 -2.46 -11.11 27.45
C SER A 84 -2.01 -9.67 27.77
N ALA A 85 -1.59 -8.89 26.76
CA ALA A 85 -1.35 -7.46 26.92
C ALA A 85 -2.65 -6.69 27.18
N LEU A 86 -3.72 -7.00 26.44
CA LEU A 86 -5.03 -6.39 26.61
C LEU A 86 -5.67 -6.78 27.95
N GLU A 87 -5.52 -8.02 28.41
CA GLU A 87 -6.00 -8.48 29.73
C GLU A 87 -5.28 -7.75 30.87
N ARG A 88 -3.95 -7.59 30.80
CA ARG A 88 -3.19 -6.80 31.79
C ARG A 88 -3.59 -5.33 31.80
N LEU A 89 -3.86 -4.75 30.63
CA LEU A 89 -4.33 -3.37 30.53
C LEU A 89 -5.76 -3.25 31.07
N ARG A 90 -6.63 -4.22 30.75
CA ARG A 90 -8.01 -4.28 31.25
C ARG A 90 -8.04 -4.41 32.75
N GLU A 91 -7.25 -5.29 33.38
CA GLU A 91 -7.21 -5.42 34.84
C GLU A 91 -6.67 -4.16 35.52
N ARG A 92 -5.75 -3.43 34.88
CA ARG A 92 -5.26 -2.14 35.38
C ARG A 92 -6.28 -1.02 35.24
N PHE A 93 -7.08 -1.05 34.16
CA PHE A 93 -8.02 0.02 33.81
C PHE A 93 -9.44 -0.21 34.36
N PHE A 94 -9.83 -1.47 34.60
CA PHE A 94 -11.07 -1.87 35.27
C PHE A 94 -10.93 -2.05 36.79
N MET A 95 -9.86 -1.52 37.40
CA MET A 95 -9.90 -1.25 38.84
C MET A 95 -10.79 -0.03 39.09
N PRO A 96 -11.87 -0.14 39.90
CA PRO A 96 -12.80 0.95 40.14
C PRO A 96 -12.12 2.03 40.99
N ARG A 97 -11.54 3.04 40.34
CA ARG A 97 -11.23 4.31 40.99
C ARG A 97 -12.14 5.40 40.43
N PRO A 98 -13.10 5.92 41.23
CA PRO A 98 -14.16 6.83 40.77
C PRO A 98 -13.65 8.20 40.27
N VAL A 99 -12.35 8.49 40.44
CA VAL A 99 -11.69 9.72 40.00
C VAL A 99 -11.64 9.83 38.47
N PHE A 100 -11.52 8.72 37.74
CA PHE A 100 -11.41 8.77 36.27
C PHE A 100 -12.75 9.08 35.59
N ALA A 101 -13.88 8.69 36.19
CA ALA A 101 -15.22 8.96 35.63
C ALA A 101 -15.55 10.46 35.58
N VAL A 102 -15.14 11.22 36.60
CA VAL A 102 -15.36 12.67 36.67
C VAL A 102 -14.47 13.42 35.66
N ALA A 103 -13.20 13.02 35.55
CA ALA A 103 -12.27 13.63 34.60
C ALA A 103 -12.69 13.40 33.14
N THR A 104 -13.14 12.18 32.80
CA THR A 104 -13.64 11.89 31.44
C THR A 104 -14.90 12.65 31.10
N ALA A 105 -15.82 12.84 32.06
CA ALA A 105 -17.03 13.63 31.83
C ALA A 105 -16.69 15.11 31.57
N LEU A 106 -15.76 15.70 32.34
CA LEU A 106 -15.32 17.08 32.14
C LEU A 106 -14.64 17.27 30.77
N VAL A 107 -13.75 16.36 30.37
CA VAL A 107 -13.10 16.42 29.05
C VAL A 107 -14.12 16.29 27.91
N ALA A 108 -15.08 15.37 28.02
CA ALA A 108 -16.13 15.21 27.03
C ALA A 108 -16.99 16.49 26.90
N ILE A 109 -17.38 17.11 28.02
CA ILE A 109 -18.12 18.37 28.03
C ILE A 109 -17.31 19.48 27.37
N ILE A 110 -16.02 19.62 27.70
CA ILE A 110 -15.13 20.62 27.09
C ILE A 110 -15.02 20.40 25.58
N CYS A 111 -14.82 19.16 25.13
CA CYS A 111 -14.77 18.83 23.70
C CYS A 111 -16.08 19.21 22.98
N VAL A 112 -17.24 18.91 23.58
CA VAL A 112 -18.55 19.27 23.01
C VAL A 112 -18.70 20.79 22.90
N VAL A 113 -18.30 21.54 23.93
CA VAL A 113 -18.38 23.02 23.93
C VAL A 113 -17.47 23.61 22.85
N VAL A 114 -16.23 23.11 22.72
CA VAL A 114 -15.28 23.58 21.69
C VAL A 114 -15.79 23.29 20.28
N VAL A 115 -16.31 22.08 20.04
CA VAL A 115 -16.85 21.69 18.73
C VAL A 115 -18.11 22.48 18.40
N ALA A 116 -19.04 22.62 19.34
CA ALA A 116 -20.25 23.44 19.16
C ALA A 116 -19.89 24.91 18.90
N GLY A 117 -18.93 25.47 19.64
CA GLY A 117 -18.43 26.83 19.44
C GLY A 117 -17.77 27.01 18.06
N ALA A 118 -16.98 26.04 17.61
CA ALA A 118 -16.38 26.05 16.27
C ALA A 118 -17.44 25.98 15.15
N ILE A 119 -18.49 25.17 15.33
CA ILE A 119 -19.62 25.09 14.40
C ILE A 119 -20.41 26.40 14.39
N ILE A 120 -20.67 27.01 15.54
CA ILE A 120 -21.39 28.29 15.62
C ILE A 120 -20.56 29.40 14.96
N ARG A 121 -19.25 29.46 15.22
CA ARG A 121 -18.34 30.46 14.63
C ARG A 121 -18.23 30.32 13.12
N THR A 122 -18.13 29.09 12.62
CA THR A 122 -18.13 28.85 11.17
C THR A 122 -19.47 29.23 10.56
N ARG A 123 -20.61 28.89 11.18
CA ARG A 123 -21.93 29.34 10.70
C ARG A 123 -22.09 30.86 10.68
N HIS A 124 -21.61 31.58 11.70
CA HIS A 124 -21.60 33.04 11.70
C HIS A 124 -20.70 33.62 10.59
N PHE A 125 -19.55 33.00 10.34
CA PHE A 125 -18.66 33.39 9.24
C PHE A 125 -19.29 33.13 7.85
N TYR A 126 -20.07 32.06 7.71
CA TYR A 126 -20.81 31.75 6.47
C TYR A 126 -22.10 32.60 6.30
N ALA A 127 -22.76 33.01 7.37
CA ALA A 127 -23.97 33.84 7.31
C ALA A 127 -23.68 35.34 7.14
N GLY A 128 -22.49 35.82 7.53
CA GLY A 128 -22.09 37.23 7.42
C GLY A 128 -21.41 37.63 6.11
N ASN A 129 -20.99 36.68 5.27
CA ASN A 129 -20.26 36.93 4.02
C ASN A 129 -20.98 36.37 2.76
N GLY A 130 -22.28 36.06 2.87
CA GLY A 130 -23.07 35.44 1.80
C GLY A 130 -23.61 36.39 0.73
N GLU A 131 -23.40 37.71 0.84
CA GLU A 131 -23.94 38.69 -0.14
C GLU A 131 -22.91 39.26 -1.14
N ASP A 132 -21.60 39.04 -1.00
CA ASP A 132 -20.60 39.80 -1.79
C ASP A 132 -19.61 38.97 -2.64
N ILE A 133 -19.90 37.72 -3.02
CA ILE A 133 -19.09 37.01 -4.04
C ILE A 133 -20.00 36.27 -5.03
N PHE A 134 -20.79 37.02 -5.78
CA PHE A 134 -21.34 36.60 -7.06
C PHE A 134 -21.11 37.71 -8.09
N THR A 135 -19.86 37.86 -8.53
CA THR A 135 -19.49 38.72 -9.65
C THR A 135 -19.94 38.09 -10.96
N ILE A 136 -21.15 38.45 -11.42
CA ILE A 136 -21.47 38.35 -12.84
C ILE A 136 -20.69 39.44 -13.56
N TYR A 137 -19.70 39.01 -14.35
CA TYR A 137 -19.10 39.80 -15.41
C TYR A 137 -20.17 40.15 -16.45
N THR A 138 -20.69 41.37 -16.38
CA THR A 138 -21.43 42.01 -17.47
C THR A 138 -20.44 42.61 -18.46
N LEU A 139 -20.43 42.07 -19.69
CA LEU A 139 -19.79 42.66 -20.86
C LEU A 139 -20.68 43.79 -21.42
N ASN A 140 -20.07 44.95 -21.70
CA ASN A 140 -20.58 46.07 -22.51
C ASN A 140 -21.81 46.83 -21.95
N GLY A 141 -21.79 48.14 -21.77
CA GLY A 141 -20.73 49.12 -22.02
C GLY A 141 -21.29 50.51 -21.77
N GLU A 142 -20.75 51.21 -20.77
CA GLU A 142 -20.72 52.67 -20.77
C GLU A 142 -19.39 53.10 -20.17
N SER A 143 -18.67 53.85 -20.98
CA SER A 143 -17.29 54.27 -20.84
C SER A 143 -17.11 55.28 -19.72
N SER A 144 -16.11 55.06 -18.87
CA SER A 144 -15.07 56.05 -18.58
C SER A 144 -14.14 55.55 -17.48
N ASP A 145 -12.84 55.62 -17.75
CA ASP A 145 -11.75 55.68 -16.77
C ASP A 145 -11.24 54.36 -16.20
N LEU A 146 -10.45 53.65 -17.02
CA LEU A 146 -9.35 52.84 -16.50
C LEU A 146 -8.02 53.31 -17.13
N PRO A 147 -6.96 53.55 -16.33
CA PRO A 147 -5.63 53.90 -16.84
C PRO A 147 -5.04 52.70 -17.60
N ASN A 148 -4.75 52.89 -18.89
CA ASN A 148 -4.22 51.88 -19.82
C ASN A 148 -2.69 51.67 -19.70
N ASP A 149 -2.15 51.63 -18.48
CA ASP A 149 -0.72 51.35 -18.30
C ASP A 149 -0.51 50.67 -16.95
N PHE A 150 -0.46 49.34 -16.96
CA PHE A 150 -0.21 48.56 -15.74
C PHE A 150 1.28 48.21 -15.60
N GLY A 151 2.16 48.71 -16.49
CA GLY A 151 3.61 48.63 -16.34
C GLY A 151 4.15 47.22 -16.18
N THR A 152 3.47 46.21 -16.73
CA THR A 152 3.89 44.80 -16.62
C THR A 152 4.49 44.28 -17.92
N ALA A 153 5.51 43.42 -17.80
CA ALA A 153 6.22 42.82 -18.94
C ALA A 153 5.35 41.94 -19.87
N ILE A 154 4.06 41.81 -19.58
CA ILE A 154 3.12 41.00 -20.37
C ILE A 154 2.43 41.82 -21.47
N GLU A 155 2.48 43.16 -21.42
CA GLU A 155 1.86 44.05 -22.40
C GLU A 155 2.57 44.03 -23.77
N GLU A 156 3.88 43.70 -23.82
CA GLU A 156 4.68 43.60 -25.05
C GLU A 156 4.23 42.47 -25.99
N TYR A 157 3.47 41.50 -25.49
CA TYR A 157 3.02 40.33 -26.27
C TYR A 157 1.55 40.37 -26.67
N PHE A 158 0.77 41.34 -26.17
CA PHE A 158 -0.68 41.38 -26.34
C PHE A 158 -1.23 42.70 -26.90
N LEU A 159 -0.36 43.67 -27.18
CA LEU A 159 -0.64 44.83 -28.05
C LEU A 159 0.03 44.67 -29.42
#